data_AF-A0AAD7RJK2-F1
#
_entry.id   AF-A0AAD7RJK2-F1
#
_cell.length_a   1.000
_cell.length_b   1.000
_cell.length_c   1.000
_cell.angle_alpha   90.00
_cell.angle_beta   90.00
_cell.angle_gamma   90.00
#
_symmetry.space_group_name_H-M   'P 1'
#
loop_
_entity.id
_entity.type
_entity.pdbx_description
1 polymer ?
#
loop_
_entity_poly.entity_id
_entity_poly.type
_entity_poly.pdbx_seq_one_letter_code
_entity_poly.pdbx_strand_id
1 'polypeptide(L)'
;MSFNHNWTYTRKLAYAKDLFLGKVNKEEAFPYPEVSNEELEEINQFVSPVEKFFNEDVDSKRIDHEAKIPPETLNGLKELGLFGIQIPEEYGALLD
;
A
#
# COMPACT_ATOMS: atom_id res chain seq x y z
N MET A 1 -9.23 -27.35 7.42
CA MET A 1 -7.94 -26.73 7.80
C MET A 1 -8.27 -25.40 8.44
N SER A 2 -8.01 -25.25 9.74
CA SER A 2 -8.26 -24.00 10.45
C SER A 2 -7.22 -22.98 10.06
N PHE A 3 -7.64 -21.90 9.40
CA PHE A 3 -6.84 -20.71 9.19
C PHE A 3 -6.84 -19.91 10.50
N ASN A 4 -5.80 -20.05 11.31
CA ASN A 4 -5.50 -19.12 12.40
C ASN A 4 -4.66 -17.97 11.83
N HIS A 5 -5.31 -17.01 11.17
CA HIS A 5 -4.67 -15.75 10.86
C HIS A 5 -4.83 -14.83 12.07
N ASN A 6 -3.81 -14.78 12.93
CA ASN A 6 -3.78 -13.88 14.08
C ASN A 6 -3.53 -12.44 13.58
N TRP A 7 -4.59 -11.74 13.17
CA TRP A 7 -4.58 -10.31 12.85
C TRP A 7 -4.44 -9.40 14.09
N THR A 8 -4.07 -9.94 15.24
CA THR A 8 -3.83 -9.15 16.45
C THR A 8 -2.35 -8.78 16.55
N TYR A 9 -1.83 -8.03 15.57
CA TYR A 9 -0.78 -7.07 15.93
C TYR A 9 -1.47 -6.04 16.84
N THR A 10 -1.53 -6.34 18.13
CA THR A 10 -2.02 -5.43 19.15
C THR A 10 -0.97 -4.32 19.21
N ARG A 11 -1.03 -3.38 18.27
CA ARG A 11 -0.22 -2.18 18.31
C ARG A 11 -0.65 -1.51 19.61
N LYS A 12 0.17 -1.60 20.66
CA LYS A 12 -0.06 -0.80 21.87
C LYS A 12 0.03 0.64 21.39
N LEU A 13 -1.14 1.24 21.21
CA LEU A 13 -1.31 2.60 20.71
C LEU A 13 -0.82 3.57 21.79
N ALA A 14 0.49 3.69 22.03
CA ALA A 14 0.93 4.60 23.07
C ALA A 14 2.37 5.10 23.04
N TYR A 15 3.28 4.75 22.10
CA TYR A 15 4.66 5.26 22.22
C TYR A 15 4.72 6.79 22.38
N ALA A 16 3.98 7.52 21.54
CA ALA A 16 3.85 8.97 21.63
C ALA A 16 3.20 9.41 22.96
N LYS A 17 2.09 8.77 23.36
CA LYS A 17 1.37 9.07 24.61
C LYS A 17 2.26 8.89 25.84
N ASP A 18 2.99 7.79 25.91
CA ASP A 18 3.84 7.44 27.04
C ASP A 18 5.06 8.35 27.09
N LEU A 19 5.61 8.74 25.93
CA LEU A 19 6.66 9.76 25.85
C LEU A 19 6.20 11.10 26.47
N PHE A 20 4.98 11.56 26.18
CA PHE A 20 4.40 12.76 26.81
C PHE A 20 4.24 12.62 28.34
N LEU A 21 4.07 11.39 28.83
CA LEU A 21 3.97 11.08 30.26
C LEU A 21 5.33 10.77 30.91
N GLY A 22 6.44 10.96 30.18
CA GLY A 22 7.80 10.71 30.67
C GLY A 22 8.18 9.22 30.74
N LYS A 23 7.43 8.34 30.08
CA LYS A 23 7.69 6.89 29.97
C LYS A 23 8.26 6.57 28.60
N VAL A 24 9.36 5.83 28.54
CA VAL A 24 10.01 5.47 27.27
C VAL A 24 9.84 3.97 27.01
N ASN A 25 8.82 3.60 26.23
CA ASN A 25 8.56 2.22 25.82
C ASN A 25 9.36 1.87 24.56
N LYS A 26 10.65 1.57 24.71
CA LYS A 26 11.55 1.36 23.56
C LYS A 26 11.07 0.26 22.61
N GLU A 27 10.46 -0.80 23.13
CA GLU A 27 9.95 -1.94 22.35
C GLU A 27 8.88 -1.55 21.31
N GLU A 28 8.19 -0.42 21.47
CA GLU A 28 7.15 0.03 20.53
C GLU A 28 7.69 0.78 19.31
N ALA A 29 8.97 1.19 19.33
CA ALA A 29 9.58 2.01 18.28
C ALA A 29 10.98 1.55 17.86
N PHE A 30 11.63 0.69 18.66
CA PHE A 30 13.01 0.26 18.47
C PHE A 30 13.16 -1.26 18.60
N PRO A 31 13.94 -1.91 17.70
CA PRO A 31 14.52 -1.32 16.49
C PRO A 31 13.45 -0.87 15.49
N TYR A 32 13.85 -0.14 14.45
CA TYR A 32 12.91 0.24 13.39
C TYR A 32 12.28 -1.04 12.82
N PRO A 33 10.95 -1.11 12.61
CA PRO A 33 10.31 -2.30 12.07
C PRO A 33 10.91 -2.68 10.73
N GLU A 34 11.31 -3.95 10.59
CA GLU A 34 11.79 -4.51 9.34
C GLU A 34 10.65 -5.25 8.63
N VAL A 35 10.60 -5.09 7.31
CA VAL A 35 9.72 -5.86 6.42
C VAL A 35 10.50 -7.10 5.98
N SER A 36 9.84 -8.25 5.87
CA SER A 36 10.52 -9.47 5.41
C SER A 36 10.96 -9.38 3.95
N ASN A 37 11.97 -10.16 3.56
CA ASN A 37 12.41 -10.21 2.17
C ASN A 37 11.31 -10.68 1.21
N GLU A 38 10.44 -11.59 1.67
CA GLU A 38 9.31 -12.10 0.88
C GLU A 38 8.29 -11.00 0.62
N GLU A 39 7.87 -10.26 1.66
CA GLU A 39 6.99 -9.09 1.52
C GLU A 39 7.62 -8.01 0.62
N LEU A 40 8.93 -7.78 0.72
CA LEU A 40 9.63 -6.83 -0.15
C LEU A 40 9.64 -7.28 -1.61
N GLU A 41 9.87 -8.56 -1.88
CA GLU A 41 9.83 -9.12 -3.24
C GLU A 41 8.44 -9.01 -3.85
N GLU A 42 7.38 -9.35 -3.10
CA GLU A 42 5.99 -9.18 -3.52
C GLU A 42 5.66 -7.72 -3.85
N ILE A 43 6.04 -6.79 -2.98
CA ILE A 43 5.84 -5.34 -3.22
C ILE A 43 6.58 -4.89 -4.48
N ASN A 44 7.82 -5.33 -4.68
CA ASN A 44 8.62 -4.92 -5.84
C ASN A 44 8.04 -5.44 -7.17
N GLN A 45 7.47 -6.65 -7.18
CA GLN A 45 6.77 -7.19 -8.34
C GLN A 45 5.55 -6.35 -8.72
N PHE A 46 4.87 -5.74 -7.75
CA PHE A 46 3.73 -4.85 -7.97
C PHE A 46 4.15 -3.42 -8.36
N VAL A 47 5.17 -2.86 -7.71
CA VAL A 47 5.62 -1.47 -7.95
C VAL A 47 6.16 -1.28 -9.37
N SER A 48 6.92 -2.25 -9.89
CA SER A 48 7.59 -2.12 -11.19
C SER A 48 6.61 -1.89 -12.37
N PRO A 49 5.53 -2.67 -12.54
CA PRO A 49 4.50 -2.39 -13.55
C PRO A 49 3.85 -1.02 -13.42
N VAL A 50 3.59 -0.57 -12.18
CA VAL A 50 2.97 0.74 -11.91
C VAL A 50 3.89 1.87 -12.32
N GLU A 51 5.16 1.81 -11.90
CA GLU A 51 6.17 2.80 -12.30
C GLU A 51 6.31 2.87 -13.83
N LYS A 52 6.34 1.71 -14.50
CA LYS A 52 6.43 1.65 -15.95
C LYS A 52 5.24 2.35 -16.62
N PHE A 53 4.02 2.03 -16.20
CA PHE A 53 2.80 2.65 -16.75
C PHE A 53 2.79 4.17 -16.60
N PHE A 54 3.14 4.67 -15.41
CA PHE A 54 3.20 6.12 -15.19
C PHE A 54 4.30 6.83 -16.00
N ASN A 55 5.40 6.14 -16.30
CA ASN A 55 6.50 6.70 -17.07
C ASN A 55 6.26 6.64 -18.59
N GLU A 56 5.62 5.58 -19.08
CA GLU A 56 5.49 5.32 -20.52
C GLU A 56 4.14 5.76 -21.09
N ASP A 57 3.04 5.57 -20.35
CA ASP A 57 1.68 5.69 -20.88
C ASP A 57 0.91 6.92 -20.34
N VAL A 58 1.28 7.44 -19.17
CA VAL A 58 0.56 8.55 -18.52
C VAL A 58 1.12 9.92 -18.90
N ASP A 59 0.37 10.68 -19.69
CA ASP A 59 0.66 12.08 -19.97
C ASP A 59 0.14 13.00 -18.85
N SER A 60 0.94 13.14 -17.80
CA SER A 60 0.61 14.00 -16.65
C SER A 60 0.41 15.47 -17.03
N LYS A 61 1.10 15.98 -18.06
CA LYS A 61 0.99 17.39 -18.48
C LYS A 61 -0.36 17.65 -19.15
N ARG A 62 -0.82 16.72 -19.97
CA ARG A 62 -2.14 16.81 -20.59
C ARG A 62 -3.24 16.75 -19.55
N ILE A 63 -3.14 15.84 -18.57
CA ILE A 63 -4.11 15.73 -17.47
C ILE A 63 -4.25 17.05 -16.71
N ASP A 64 -3.13 17.68 -16.36
CA ASP A 64 -3.11 18.97 -15.66
C ASP A 64 -3.76 20.07 -16.50
N HIS A 65 -3.38 20.19 -17.77
CA HIS A 65 -3.92 21.21 -18.68
C HIS A 65 -5.41 21.04 -18.97
N GLU A 66 -5.88 19.81 -19.18
CA GLU A 66 -7.27 19.49 -19.51
C GLU A 66 -8.16 19.36 -18.27
N ALA A 67 -7.56 19.36 -17.07
CA ALA A 67 -8.21 19.09 -15.79
C ALA A 67 -9.07 17.81 -15.81
N LYS A 68 -8.63 16.80 -16.58
CA LYS A 68 -9.39 15.56 -16.80
C LYS A 68 -8.45 14.37 -16.97
N ILE A 69 -8.80 13.27 -16.30
CA ILE A 69 -8.14 11.99 -16.51
C ILE A 69 -8.73 11.30 -17.74
N PRO A 70 -7.90 10.89 -18.71
CA PRO A 70 -8.34 10.22 -19.91
C PRO A 70 -8.90 8.81 -19.63
N PRO A 71 -9.89 8.32 -20.41
CA PRO A 71 -10.41 6.96 -20.24
C PRO A 71 -9.34 5.87 -20.34
N GLU A 72 -8.37 6.02 -21.23
CA GLU A 72 -7.25 5.09 -21.40
C GLU A 72 -6.39 4.99 -20.13
N THR A 73 -6.14 6.13 -19.47
CA THR A 73 -5.41 6.15 -18.20
C THR A 73 -6.21 5.46 -17.10
N LEU A 74 -7.52 5.74 -17.01
CA LEU A 74 -8.40 5.08 -16.03
C LEU A 74 -8.46 3.56 -16.24
N ASN A 75 -8.54 3.11 -17.48
CA ASN A 75 -8.53 1.69 -17.81
C ASN A 75 -7.20 1.03 -17.41
N GLY A 76 -6.05 1.67 -17.71
CA GLY A 76 -4.76 1.15 -17.28
C GLY A 76 -4.61 1.06 -15.76
N LEU A 77 -5.10 2.04 -15.01
CA LEU A 77 -5.14 1.98 -13.54
C LEU A 77 -6.00 0.83 -13.02
N LYS A 78 -7.12 0.54 -13.70
CA LYS A 78 -8.00 -0.60 -13.39
C LYS A 78 -7.32 -1.94 -13.69
N GLU A 79 -6.67 -2.07 -14.85
CA GLU A 79 -5.92 -3.28 -15.22
C GLU A 79 -4.76 -3.57 -14.26
N LEU A 80 -4.16 -2.53 -13.68
CA LEU A 80 -3.14 -2.63 -12.63
C LEU A 80 -3.72 -2.90 -11.23
N GLY A 81 -5.05 -2.98 -11.06
CA GLY A 81 -5.70 -3.24 -9.78
C GLY A 81 -5.59 -2.10 -8.75
N LEU A 82 -5.26 -0.88 -9.19
CA LEU A 82 -4.92 0.22 -8.26
C LEU A 82 -6.13 0.78 -7.49
N PHE A 83 -7.35 0.57 -7.97
CA PHE A 83 -8.57 0.96 -7.25
C PHE A 83 -8.89 0.06 -6.05
N GLY A 84 -8.28 -1.13 -5.96
CA GLY A 84 -8.58 -2.16 -4.96
C GLY A 84 -7.40 -2.54 -4.06
N ILE A 85 -6.30 -1.79 -4.05
CA ILE A 85 -5.02 -2.22 -3.44
C ILE A 85 -5.08 -2.63 -1.96
N GLN A 86 -6.05 -2.15 -1.19
CA GLN A 86 -6.25 -2.51 0.23
C GLN A 86 -7.43 -3.46 0.46
N ILE A 87 -8.16 -3.82 -0.60
CA ILE A 87 -9.28 -4.74 -0.52
C ILE A 87 -8.68 -6.15 -0.43
N PRO A 88 -9.06 -6.97 0.57
CA PRO A 88 -8.63 -8.36 0.61
C PRO A 88 -9.09 -9.12 -0.63
N GLU A 89 -8.26 -10.03 -1.14
CA GLU A 89 -8.55 -10.78 -2.38
C GLU A 89 -9.91 -11.51 -2.34
N GLU A 90 -10.30 -11.99 -1.16
CA GLU A 90 -11.59 -12.66 -0.92
C GLU A 90 -12.83 -11.81 -1.25
N TYR A 91 -12.68 -10.48 -1.36
CA TYR A 91 -13.74 -9.55 -1.73
C TYR A 91 -13.62 -9.01 -3.17
N GLY A 92 -12.77 -9.60 -4.01
CA GLY A 92 -12.72 -9.29 -5.44
C GLY A 92 -11.87 -8.07 -5.81
N ALA A 93 -10.82 -7.80 -5.03
CA ALA A 93 -9.92 -6.64 -5.15
C ALA A 93 -9.32 -6.37 -6.55
N LEU A 94 -9.33 -7.35 -7.45
CA LEU A 94 -8.65 -7.27 -8.75
C LEU A 94 -9.56 -7.01 -9.96
N LEU A 95 -10.89 -7.07 -9.86
CA LEU A 95 -11.73 -7.04 -11.07
C LEU A 95 -13.13 -6.44 -10.83
N ASP A 96 -13.27 -5.11 -10.87
CA ASP A 96 -14.42 -4.42 -11.51
C ASP A 96 -14.12 -2.97 -11.87
#